data_AF-A0A7L2RA75-F1
#
_entry.id   AF-A0A7L2RA75-F1
#
_cell.length_a   1.000
_cell.length_b   1.000
_cell.length_c   1.000
_cell.angle_alpha   90.00
_cell.angle_beta   90.00
_cell.angle_gamma   90.00
#
_symmetry.space_group_name_H-M   'P 1'
#
loop_
_entity.id
_entity.type
_entity.pdbx_description
1 polymer ?
#
loop_
_entity_poly.entity_id
_entity_poly.type
_entity_poly.pdbx_seq_one_letter_code
_entity_poly.pdbx_strand_id
1 'polypeptide(L)'
;FIDADNLLTNPQTLNLLIAENKTLVAPMLESRSLYSNFWCGITPQAGDLGYYKRTLEYPLIREWKRMGCFAVPMVHSTFLIDLRKEASAKLTFYPPH
;
A
#
# COMPACT_ATOMS: atom_id res chain seq x y z
N PHE A 1 -3.04 -0.36 -10.82
CA PHE A 1 -1.75 -0.94 -11.21
C PHE A 1 -1.64 -2.32 -10.58
N ILE A 2 -1.11 -3.30 -11.31
CA ILE A 2 -0.98 -4.69 -10.86
C ILE A 2 0.33 -5.24 -11.45
N ASP A 3 1.29 -5.61 -10.60
CA ASP A 3 2.48 -6.35 -11.04
C ASP A 3 2.12 -7.77 -11.50
N ALA A 4 2.87 -8.27 -12.48
CA ALA A 4 2.59 -9.55 -13.15
C ALA A 4 2.75 -10.78 -12.24
N ASP A 5 3.46 -10.66 -11.12
CA ASP A 5 3.69 -11.71 -10.13
C ASP A 5 2.62 -11.75 -9.01
N ASN A 6 1.60 -10.89 -9.09
CA ASN A 6 0.50 -10.87 -8.12
C ASN A 6 -0.67 -11.76 -8.55
N LEU A 7 -0.96 -12.78 -7.74
CA LEU A 7 -2.14 -13.61 -7.91
C LEU A 7 -3.33 -13.07 -7.10
N LEU A 8 -4.26 -12.40 -7.76
CA LEU A 8 -5.51 -11.97 -7.16
C LEU A 8 -6.53 -13.12 -7.17
N THR A 9 -6.82 -13.70 -6.00
CA THR A 9 -7.77 -14.80 -5.86
C THR A 9 -9.20 -14.33 -5.57
N ASN A 10 -9.36 -13.13 -5.03
CA ASN A 10 -10.68 -12.55 -4.74
C ASN A 10 -11.21 -11.79 -5.97
N PRO A 11 -12.29 -12.26 -6.64
CA PRO A 11 -12.84 -11.60 -7.83
C PRO A 11 -13.48 -10.24 -7.52
N GLN A 12 -13.77 -9.94 -6.25
CA GLN A 12 -14.33 -8.65 -5.82
C GLN A 12 -13.26 -7.60 -5.52
N THR A 13 -11.96 -7.91 -5.67
CA THR A 13 -10.86 -7.01 -5.28
C THR A 13 -11.04 -5.59 -5.81
N LEU A 14 -11.32 -5.42 -7.12
CA LEU A 14 -11.49 -4.09 -7.70
C LEU A 14 -12.68 -3.33 -7.11
N ASN A 15 -13.83 -4.00 -6.94
CA ASN A 15 -15.04 -3.40 -6.37
C ASN A 15 -14.81 -2.95 -4.93
N LEU A 16 -14.14 -3.79 -4.13
CA LEU A 16 -13.79 -3.48 -2.74
C LEU A 16 -12.86 -2.27 -2.66
N LEU A 17 -11.83 -2.20 -3.50
CA LEU A 17 -10.91 -1.05 -3.55
C LEU A 17 -11.62 0.24 -3.98
N ILE A 18 -12.56 0.17 -4.93
CA ILE A 18 -13.38 1.33 -5.33
C ILE A 18 -14.27 1.79 -4.15
N ALA A 19 -14.87 0.85 -3.42
CA ALA A 19 -15.76 1.13 -2.29
C ALA A 19 -15.05 1.85 -1.12
N GLU A 20 -13.74 1.63 -0.93
CA GLU A 20 -12.94 2.35 0.07
C GLU A 20 -12.86 3.86 -0.17
N ASN A 21 -13.13 4.31 -1.42
CA ASN A 21 -13.20 5.71 -1.79
C ASN A 21 -11.96 6.51 -1.34
N LYS A 22 -10.76 5.96 -1.57
CA LYS A 22 -9.47 6.62 -1.27
C LYS A 22 -8.78 7.08 -2.57
N THR A 23 -7.88 8.06 -2.46
CA THR A 23 -7.04 8.49 -3.59
C THR A 23 -6.06 7.40 -4.00
N LEU A 24 -5.51 6.67 -3.04
CA LEU A 24 -4.61 5.53 -3.22
C LEU A 24 -5.02 4.46 -2.20
N VAL A 25 -5.23 3.23 -2.66
CA VAL A 25 -5.56 2.08 -1.80
C VAL A 25 -4.99 0.80 -2.39
N ALA A 26 -4.54 -0.11 -1.54
CA ALA A 26 -3.98 -1.39 -1.93
C ALA A 26 -4.67 -2.53 -1.17
N PRO A 27 -4.93 -3.69 -1.81
CA PRO A 27 -5.26 -4.90 -1.08
C PRO A 27 -3.99 -5.42 -0.40
N MET A 28 -4.13 -6.04 0.76
CA MET A 28 -3.00 -6.75 1.37
C MET A 28 -2.73 -8.04 0.60
N LEU A 29 -1.52 -8.17 0.07
CA LEU A 29 -1.03 -9.38 -0.59
C LEU A 29 -0.12 -10.16 0.35
N GLU A 30 -0.37 -11.45 0.47
CA GLU A 30 0.45 -12.34 1.28
C GLU A 30 1.56 -12.98 0.44
N SER A 31 2.78 -12.99 0.96
CA SER A 31 3.86 -13.82 0.43
C SER A 31 4.04 -15.09 1.29
N ARG A 32 4.83 -16.05 0.80
CA ARG A 32 5.22 -17.25 1.57
C ARG A 32 6.00 -16.97 2.86
N SER A 33 6.44 -15.73 3.07
CA SER A 33 7.22 -15.30 4.22
C SER A 33 6.49 -14.19 4.99
N LEU A 34 7.14 -13.62 6.01
CA LEU A 34 6.62 -12.47 6.72
C LEU A 34 6.56 -11.19 5.88
N TYR A 35 6.94 -11.20 4.61
CA TYR A 35 6.81 -10.06 3.70
C TYR A 35 5.39 -9.90 3.14
N SER A 36 5.04 -8.66 2.82
CA SER A 36 3.78 -8.25 2.19
C SER A 36 4.00 -6.94 1.40
N ASN A 37 2.97 -6.49 0.69
CA ASN A 37 3.03 -5.37 -0.23
C ASN A 37 2.83 -3.99 0.45
N PHE A 38 3.12 -3.87 1.75
CA PHE A 38 3.00 -2.62 2.51
C PHE A 38 4.06 -2.52 3.62
N TRP A 39 4.38 -1.30 4.05
CA TRP A 39 5.23 -1.04 5.21
C TRP A 39 4.45 -0.26 6.27
N CYS A 40 4.50 -0.67 7.54
CA CYS A 40 3.89 0.08 8.65
C CYS A 40 4.77 1.21 9.20
N GLY A 41 5.99 1.36 8.71
CA GLY A 41 6.93 2.35 9.21
C GLY A 41 8.09 2.55 8.26
N ILE A 42 8.64 3.75 8.34
CA ILE A 42 9.90 4.12 7.69
C ILE A 42 10.87 4.70 8.72
N THR A 43 12.16 4.62 8.45
CA THR A 43 13.18 5.31 9.26
C THR A 43 13.04 6.83 9.09
N PRO A 44 13.19 7.63 10.17
CA PRO A 44 13.37 9.07 10.02
C PRO A 44 14.75 9.30 9.42
N GLN A 45 14.82 9.84 8.21
CA GLN A 45 16.06 10.30 7.60
C GLN A 45 15.88 11.76 7.23
N ALA A 46 17.00 12.51 7.17
CA ALA A 46 16.98 13.89 6.77
C ALA A 46 16.65 13.99 5.26
N GLY A 47 15.35 14.10 4.94
CA GLY A 47 14.79 14.15 3.58
C GLY A 47 13.48 13.35 3.46
N ASP A 48 12.80 13.44 2.31
CA ASP A 48 11.53 12.74 2.01
C ASP A 48 11.67 11.22 1.78
N LEU A 49 12.86 10.67 2.02
CA LEU A 49 13.19 9.26 1.77
C LEU A 49 13.44 8.55 3.09
N GLY A 50 12.64 7.54 3.42
CA GLY A 50 12.87 6.66 4.56
C GLY A 50 12.88 5.20 4.11
N TYR A 51 13.67 4.36 4.78
CA TYR A 51 13.74 2.92 4.50
C TYR A 51 12.76 2.15 5.38
N TYR A 52 12.45 0.92 4.99
CA TYR A 52 11.61 0.01 5.77
C TYR A 52 11.98 0.03 7.26
N LYS A 53 10.98 0.26 8.10
CA LYS A 53 11.06 0.10 9.55
C LYS A 53 9.93 -0.81 10.02
N ARG A 54 10.29 -1.94 10.62
CA ARG A 54 9.31 -2.84 11.24
C ARG A 54 8.70 -2.16 12.47
N THR A 55 7.38 -2.20 12.58
CA THR A 55 6.62 -1.71 13.73
C THR A 55 5.82 -2.84 14.36
N LEU A 56 5.36 -2.64 15.61
CA LEU A 56 4.52 -3.62 16.32
C LEU A 56 3.16 -3.84 15.64
N GLU A 57 2.72 -2.89 14.81
CA GLU A 57 1.46 -2.96 14.06
C GLU A 57 1.53 -3.92 12.87
N TYR A 58 2.72 -4.09 12.29
CA TYR A 58 2.90 -4.91 11.09
C TYR A 58 2.38 -6.35 11.25
N PRO A 59 2.80 -7.15 12.26
CA PRO A 59 2.29 -8.50 12.43
C PRO A 59 0.79 -8.54 12.73
N LEU A 60 0.22 -7.52 13.39
CA LEU A 60 -1.21 -7.49 13.68
C LEU A 60 -2.07 -7.37 12.42
N ILE A 61 -1.62 -6.55 11.46
CA ILE A 61 -2.28 -6.39 10.16
C ILE A 61 -1.99 -7.60 9.27
N ARG A 62 -0.72 -8.00 9.17
CA ARG A 62 -0.26 -9.09 8.30
C ARG A 62 -0.88 -10.45 8.63
N GLU A 63 -1.12 -10.71 9.92
CA GLU A 63 -1.71 -11.96 10.42
C GLU A 63 -3.24 -11.84 10.61
N TRP A 64 -3.87 -10.80 10.05
CA TRP A 64 -5.32 -10.57 10.11
C TRP A 64 -5.91 -10.44 11.53
N LYS A 65 -5.06 -10.24 12.55
CA LYS A 65 -5.49 -9.94 13.93
C LYS A 65 -6.18 -8.59 14.03
N ARG A 66 -5.87 -7.67 13.11
CA ARG A 66 -6.56 -6.40 12.91
C ARG A 66 -6.96 -6.30 11.44
N MET A 67 -8.26 -6.25 11.17
CA MET A 67 -8.83 -6.09 9.84
C MET A 67 -9.31 -4.65 9.62
N GLY A 68 -9.17 -4.15 8.40
CA GLY A 68 -9.62 -2.81 8.01
C GLY A 68 -8.75 -2.17 6.93
N CYS A 69 -9.01 -0.90 6.65
CA CYS A 69 -8.18 -0.06 5.78
C CYS A 69 -7.25 0.82 6.65
N PHE A 70 -5.95 0.66 6.50
CA PHE A 70 -4.95 1.32 7.35
C PHE A 70 -4.13 2.35 6.57
N ALA A 71 -3.87 3.50 7.20
CA ALA A 71 -2.90 4.45 6.67
C ALA A 71 -1.48 3.89 6.89
N VAL A 72 -0.72 3.75 5.81
CA VAL A 72 0.64 3.22 5.82
C VAL A 72 1.56 4.12 5.00
N PRO A 73 2.84 4.27 5.37
CA PRO A 73 3.78 5.10 4.62
C PRO A 73 4.09 4.60 3.22
N MET A 74 3.91 3.30 2.93
CA MET A 74 4.23 2.73 1.62
C MET A 74 3.36 1.52 1.30
N VAL A 75 2.88 1.46 0.05
CA VAL A 75 2.27 0.28 -0.60
C VAL A 75 2.92 0.06 -1.95
N HIS A 76 3.01 -1.19 -2.40
CA HIS A 76 3.56 -1.56 -3.70
C HIS A 76 2.83 -2.77 -4.31
N SER A 77 3.30 -3.26 -5.45
CA SER A 77 2.79 -4.41 -6.22
C SER A 77 1.40 -4.25 -6.83
N THR A 78 0.35 -4.09 -6.02
CA THR A 78 -1.02 -3.89 -6.49
C THR A 78 -1.68 -2.76 -5.73
N PHE A 79 -2.23 -1.79 -6.46
CA PHE A 79 -2.95 -0.67 -5.87
C PHE A 79 -3.89 -0.02 -6.90
N LEU A 80 -4.90 0.68 -6.39
CA LEU A 80 -5.81 1.53 -7.14
C LEU A 80 -5.51 3.00 -6.85
N ILE A 81 -5.40 3.82 -7.89
CA ILE A 81 -5.33 5.28 -7.79
C ILE A 81 -6.60 5.86 -8.39
N ASP A 82 -7.29 6.73 -7.65
CA ASP A 82 -8.38 7.55 -8.18
C ASP A 82 -7.84 8.89 -8.67
N LEU A 83 -7.59 8.99 -9.98
CA LEU A 83 -7.07 10.17 -10.65
C LEU A 83 -8.07 11.33 -10.72
N ARG A 84 -9.33 11.12 -10.33
CA ARG A 84 -10.35 12.20 -10.29
C ARG A 84 -10.23 13.05 -9.04
N LYS A 85 -9.46 12.61 -8.03
CA LYS A 85 -9.28 13.33 -6.76
C LYS A 85 -8.10 14.28 -6.86
N GLU A 86 -8.27 15.51 -6.37
CA GLU A 86 -7.21 16.54 -6.40
C GLU A 86 -5.90 16.07 -5.74
N ALA A 87 -5.99 15.28 -4.68
CA ALA A 87 -4.82 14.73 -3.98
C ALA A 87 -3.93 13.83 -4.88
N SER A 88 -4.46 13.29 -5.98
CA SER A 88 -3.67 12.50 -6.94
C SER A 88 -2.57 13.31 -7.62
N ALA A 89 -2.72 14.65 -7.71
CA ALA A 89 -1.69 15.54 -8.24
C ALA A 89 -0.40 15.54 -7.40
N LYS A 90 -0.46 15.10 -6.13
CA LYS A 90 0.71 14.96 -5.25
C LYS A 90 1.51 13.69 -5.50
N LEU A 91 1.04 12.80 -6.37
CA LEU A 91 1.69 11.53 -6.71
C LEU A 91 2.64 11.67 -7.91
N THR A 92 2.81 12.87 -8.47
CA THR A 92 3.67 13.12 -9.60
C THR A 92 5.15 12.93 -9.22
N PHE A 93 5.87 12.18 -10.05
CA PHE A 93 7.32 12.04 -9.93
C PHE A 93 8.03 13.24 -10.55
N TYR A 94 8.87 13.90 -9.75
CA TYR A 94 9.75 14.98 -10.20
C TYR A 94 11.19 14.44 -10.27
N PRO A 95 11.70 14.06 -11.45
CA PRO A 95 13.05 13.53 -11.56
C PRO A 95 14.09 14.59 -11.17
N PRO A 96 15.13 14.24 -10.39
CA PRO A 96 16.26 15.13 -10.18
C PRO A 96 16.96 15.40 -11.52
N HIS A 97 17.18 16.69 -11.81
CA HIS A 97 17.83 17.17 -13.03
C HIS A 97 19.34 16.91 -12.99
#